data_AF-A0A9E4TQC3-F1
#
_entry.id   AF-A0A9E4TQC3-F1
#
_cell.length_a   1.000
_cell.length_b   1.000
_cell.length_c   1.000
_cell.angle_alpha   90.00
_cell.angle_beta   90.00
_cell.angle_gamma   90.00
#
_symmetry.space_group_name_H-M   'P 1'
#
loop_
_entity.id
_entity.type
_entity.pdbx_description
1 polymer ?
#
loop_
_entity_poly.entity_id
_entity_poly.type
_entity_poly.pdbx_seq_one_letter_code
_entity_poly.pdbx_strand_id
1 'polypeptide(L)'
;MFAHLTLRVMGAGGFGVLGWRLGGIVSKMSSDEERFLPWGLALTLAGVPVGAFLAPYLTIKPWRKSTDYINSIPAPTLAAGTLGLLVGLIIASLISIPLFTLDGWLGWAVPVIVSLSMGIAGLWVGAHRARDLQAIFPALQSNSEVPRTSRNGNILVDTSAIIDGRIADLSITGFLEGSFVVPRFILDELRHIADSNDPLRRARGRRGLEVLGRLRKDDTVSMEVLDVGVPEGEEVDSRLVSLARSMKSPILTTDYNLNRVAELQGVQVLNVNELANALKSIVLPGEEIRVN
;
A
#
# COMPACT_ATOMS: atom_id res chain seq x y z
N MET A 1 5.29 -12.68 19.49
CA MET A 1 5.34 -13.41 20.78
C MET A 1 4.72 -12.60 21.92
N PHE A 2 5.12 -11.34 22.11
CA PHE A 2 4.63 -10.47 23.18
C PHE A 2 3.09 -10.28 23.22
N ALA A 3 2.44 -10.04 22.07
CA ALA A 3 0.98 -9.85 21.98
C ALA A 3 0.15 -11.09 22.38
N HIS A 4 0.68 -12.29 22.18
CA HIS A 4 0.01 -13.51 22.64
C HIS A 4 0.08 -13.65 24.16
N LEU A 5 1.17 -13.21 24.77
CA LEU A 5 1.36 -13.26 26.22
C LEU A 5 0.44 -12.27 26.91
N THR A 6 0.37 -11.02 26.43
CA THR A 6 -0.50 -9.98 27.02
C THR A 6 -1.97 -10.35 26.96
N LEU A 7 -2.42 -10.92 25.83
CA LEU A 7 -3.81 -11.34 25.66
C LEU A 7 -4.17 -12.55 26.52
N ARG A 8 -3.23 -13.50 26.73
CA ARG A 8 -3.41 -14.62 27.65
C ARG A 8 -3.55 -14.15 29.10
N VAL A 9 -2.72 -13.17 29.50
CA VAL A 9 -2.77 -12.60 30.86
C VAL A 9 -4.05 -11.80 31.07
N MET A 10 -4.48 -11.00 30.09
CA MET A 10 -5.77 -10.29 30.16
C MET A 10 -6.97 -11.25 30.17
N GLY A 11 -6.96 -12.29 29.34
CA GLY A 11 -8.00 -13.32 29.31
C GLY A 11 -8.08 -14.11 30.62
N ALA A 12 -6.93 -14.49 31.18
CA ALA A 12 -6.83 -15.15 32.48
C ALA A 12 -7.41 -14.27 33.61
N GLY A 13 -7.09 -12.98 33.62
CA GLY A 13 -7.63 -12.03 34.59
C GLY A 13 -9.14 -11.83 34.45
N GLY A 14 -9.64 -11.63 33.23
CA GLY A 14 -11.07 -11.40 32.97
C GLY A 14 -11.95 -12.61 33.32
N PHE A 15 -11.55 -13.81 32.91
CA PHE A 15 -12.28 -15.04 33.27
C PHE A 15 -12.10 -15.43 34.74
N GLY A 16 -10.99 -15.06 35.38
CA GLY A 16 -10.84 -15.17 36.83
C GLY A 16 -11.87 -14.31 37.58
N VAL A 17 -12.03 -13.03 37.21
CA VAL A 17 -13.02 -12.14 37.82
C VAL A 17 -14.47 -12.62 37.58
N LEU A 18 -14.76 -13.14 36.38
CA LEU A 18 -16.05 -13.76 36.08
C LEU A 18 -16.29 -15.03 36.92
N GLY A 19 -15.27 -15.87 37.10
CA GLY A 19 -15.34 -17.05 37.97
C GLY A 19 -15.64 -16.69 39.43
N TRP A 20 -15.06 -15.60 39.94
CA TRP A 20 -15.35 -15.09 41.28
C TRP A 20 -16.79 -14.61 41.42
N ARG A 21 -17.27 -13.84 40.43
CA ARG A 21 -18.66 -13.34 40.38
C ARG A 21 -19.67 -14.48 40.31
N LEU A 22 -19.41 -15.50 39.49
CA LEU A 22 -20.26 -16.69 39.36
C LEU A 22 -20.24 -17.54 40.64
N GLY A 23 -19.08 -17.70 41.28
CA GLY A 23 -18.98 -18.38 42.57
C GLY A 23 -19.83 -17.74 43.66
N GLY A 24 -19.96 -16.41 43.63
CA GLY A 24 -20.87 -15.71 44.53
C GLY A 24 -22.36 -15.89 44.24
N ILE A 25 -22.74 -16.13 42.99
CA ILE A 25 -24.13 -16.45 42.60
C ILE A 25 -24.46 -17.90 42.99
N VAL A 26 -23.52 -18.83 42.77
CA VAL A 26 -23.68 -20.26 43.11
C VAL A 26 -23.72 -20.46 44.63
N SER A 27 -22.86 -19.77 45.38
CA SER A 27 -22.86 -19.81 46.85
C SER A 27 -24.18 -19.32 47.46
N LYS A 28 -24.78 -18.26 46.89
CA LYS A 28 -26.09 -17.76 47.33
C LYS A 28 -27.26 -18.73 47.04
N MET A 29 -27.11 -19.62 46.06
CA MET A 29 -28.11 -20.66 45.75
C MET A 29 -27.93 -21.93 46.59
N SER A 30 -26.71 -22.20 47.07
CA SER A 30 -26.37 -23.39 47.85
C SER A 30 -26.10 -23.01 49.30
N SER A 31 -27.17 -22.73 50.05
CA SER A 31 -27.32 -22.64 51.51
C SER A 31 -26.03 -22.63 52.37
N ASP A 32 -25.89 -21.54 53.14
CA ASP A 32 -24.84 -21.14 54.10
C ASP A 32 -23.61 -20.37 53.56
N GLU A 33 -23.50 -19.10 53.98
CA GLU A 33 -22.42 -18.16 53.68
C GLU A 33 -21.02 -18.69 54.05
N GLU A 34 -20.92 -19.65 54.97
CA GLU A 34 -19.65 -20.25 55.40
C GLU A 34 -18.93 -21.03 54.29
N ARG A 35 -19.61 -21.40 53.20
CA ARG A 35 -19.01 -22.14 52.05
C ARG A 35 -18.68 -21.25 50.84
N PHE A 36 -18.78 -19.94 50.95
CA PHE A 36 -18.46 -19.01 49.85
C PHE A 36 -16.98 -19.07 49.43
N LEU A 37 -16.05 -19.12 50.39
CA LEU A 37 -14.61 -19.14 50.12
C LEU A 37 -14.15 -20.33 49.24
N PRO A 38 -14.49 -21.60 49.56
CA PRO A 38 -13.99 -22.73 48.77
C PRO A 38 -14.56 -22.76 47.35
N TRP A 39 -15.85 -22.43 47.15
CA TRP A 39 -16.46 -22.43 45.81
C TRP A 39 -16.02 -21.24 44.95
N GLY A 40 -15.90 -20.05 45.54
CA GLY A 40 -15.35 -18.87 44.87
C GLY A 40 -13.90 -19.07 44.45
N LEU A 41 -13.07 -19.66 45.32
CA LEU A 41 -11.68 -19.99 44.99
C LEU A 41 -11.58 -21.11 43.95
N ALA A 42 -12.39 -22.16 44.06
CA ALA A 42 -12.39 -23.25 43.07
C ALA A 42 -12.79 -22.78 41.67
N LEU A 43 -13.83 -21.93 41.56
CA LEU A 43 -14.29 -21.41 40.27
C LEU A 43 -13.34 -20.37 39.67
N THR A 44 -12.65 -19.57 40.50
CA THR A 44 -11.59 -18.68 40.01
C THR A 44 -10.37 -19.45 39.51
N LEU A 45 -9.89 -20.44 40.28
CA LEU A 45 -8.77 -21.30 39.87
C LEU A 45 -9.09 -22.10 38.60
N ALA A 46 -10.34 -22.52 38.42
CA ALA A 46 -10.77 -23.18 37.18
C ALA A 46 -10.92 -22.21 36.00
N GLY A 47 -11.40 -20.98 36.24
CA GLY A 47 -11.64 -19.97 35.20
C GLY A 47 -10.35 -19.37 34.61
N VAL A 48 -9.29 -19.25 35.40
CA VAL A 48 -7.97 -18.71 34.98
C VAL A 48 -7.32 -19.50 33.82
N PRO A 49 -7.13 -20.83 33.90
CA PRO A 49 -6.54 -21.61 32.82
C PRO A 49 -7.46 -21.69 31.60
N VAL A 50 -8.80 -21.76 31.81
CA VAL A 50 -9.78 -21.71 30.71
C VAL A 50 -9.68 -20.38 29.96
N GLY A 51 -9.67 -19.25 30.66
CA GLY A 51 -9.51 -17.93 30.06
C GLY A 51 -8.17 -17.73 29.36
N ALA A 52 -7.07 -18.24 29.95
CA ALA A 52 -5.75 -18.18 29.34
C ALA A 52 -5.67 -18.97 28.01
N PHE A 53 -6.40 -20.08 27.89
CA PHE A 53 -6.39 -20.92 26.68
C PHE A 53 -7.41 -20.47 25.63
N LEU A 54 -8.63 -20.10 26.05
CA LEU A 54 -9.72 -19.71 25.15
C LEU A 54 -9.55 -18.29 24.60
N ALA A 55 -9.11 -17.32 25.41
CA ALA A 55 -9.02 -15.91 25.00
C ALA A 55 -8.19 -15.69 23.71
N PRO A 56 -6.97 -16.25 23.56
CA PRO A 56 -6.22 -16.06 22.32
C PRO A 56 -6.88 -16.73 21.11
N TYR A 57 -7.63 -17.82 21.31
CA TYR A 57 -8.33 -18.49 20.21
C TYR A 57 -9.55 -17.69 19.74
N LEU A 58 -10.33 -17.17 20.69
CA LEU A 58 -11.54 -16.37 20.43
C LEU A 58 -11.22 -14.99 19.87
N THR A 59 -10.09 -14.37 20.22
CA THR A 59 -9.80 -13.01 19.75
C THR A 59 -8.93 -13.02 18.49
N ILE A 60 -7.86 -13.81 18.44
CA ILE A 60 -6.82 -13.63 17.41
C ILE A 60 -7.24 -14.22 16.07
N LYS A 61 -7.89 -15.38 16.06
CA LYS A 61 -8.34 -16.03 14.83
C LYS A 61 -9.37 -15.20 14.05
N PRO A 62 -10.47 -14.72 14.67
CA PRO A 62 -11.40 -13.88 13.94
C PRO A 62 -10.80 -12.52 13.62
N TRP A 63 -9.97 -11.94 14.50
CA TRP A 63 -9.30 -10.67 14.22
C TRP A 63 -8.46 -10.72 12.96
N ARG A 64 -7.59 -11.74 12.83
CA ARG A 64 -6.78 -11.94 11.62
C ARG A 64 -7.64 -12.13 10.37
N LYS A 65 -8.66 -12.99 10.45
CA LYS A 65 -9.57 -13.25 9.32
C LYS A 65 -10.31 -11.98 8.88
N SER A 66 -10.70 -11.13 9.84
CA SER A 66 -11.32 -9.84 9.56
C SER A 66 -10.33 -8.84 8.97
N THR A 67 -9.08 -8.79 9.47
CA THR A 67 -8.04 -7.91 8.90
C THR A 67 -7.71 -8.30 7.46
N ASP A 68 -7.56 -9.60 7.18
CA ASP A 68 -7.28 -10.09 5.83
C ASP A 68 -8.46 -9.81 4.88
N TYR A 69 -9.70 -9.95 5.36
CA TYR A 69 -10.90 -9.60 4.59
C TYR A 69 -11.00 -8.09 4.32
N ILE A 70 -10.77 -7.25 5.33
CA ILE A 70 -10.79 -5.78 5.19
C ILE A 70 -9.70 -5.31 4.22
N ASN A 71 -8.50 -5.89 4.29
CA ASN A 71 -7.40 -5.58 3.39
C ASN A 71 -7.66 -6.01 1.94
N SER A 72 -8.55 -6.99 1.72
CA SER A 72 -8.96 -7.41 0.38
C SER A 72 -9.99 -6.48 -0.28
N ILE A 73 -10.62 -5.58 0.50
CA ILE A 73 -11.64 -4.65 -0.02
C ILE A 73 -10.93 -3.38 -0.51
N PRO A 74 -11.23 -2.90 -1.73
CA PRO A 74 -10.69 -1.64 -2.23
C PRO A 74 -11.02 -0.48 -1.28
N ALA A 75 -10.02 0.35 -0.94
CA ALA A 75 -10.19 1.53 -0.07
C ALA A 75 -11.35 2.46 -0.50
N PRO A 76 -11.60 2.70 -1.80
CA PRO A 76 -12.75 3.51 -2.22
C PRO A 76 -14.10 2.87 -1.91
N THR A 77 -14.19 1.53 -1.89
CA THR A 77 -15.42 0.80 -1.50
C THR A 77 -15.69 0.95 -0.02
N LEU A 78 -14.65 0.95 0.82
CA LEU A 78 -14.79 1.23 2.25
C LEU A 78 -15.27 2.67 2.49
N ALA A 79 -14.65 3.65 1.83
CA ALA A 79 -15.03 5.05 1.96
C ALA A 79 -16.46 5.34 1.45
N ALA A 80 -16.85 4.77 0.32
CA ALA A 80 -18.21 4.91 -0.19
C ALA A 80 -19.24 4.20 0.68
N GLY A 81 -18.89 3.02 1.23
CA GLY A 81 -19.74 2.30 2.18
C GLY A 81 -19.95 3.06 3.49
N THR A 82 -18.91 3.69 4.04
CA THR A 82 -19.02 4.51 5.26
C THR A 82 -19.83 5.78 5.02
N LEU A 83 -19.63 6.46 3.89
CA LEU A 83 -20.46 7.59 3.48
C LEU A 83 -21.93 7.19 3.31
N GLY A 84 -22.18 6.08 2.62
CA GLY A 84 -23.53 5.53 2.45
C GLY A 84 -24.19 5.19 3.79
N LEU A 85 -23.46 4.61 4.73
CA LEU A 85 -23.92 4.34 6.09
C LEU A 85 -24.29 5.64 6.82
N LEU A 86 -23.44 6.66 6.76
CA LEU A 86 -23.70 7.96 7.41
C LEU A 86 -24.95 8.62 6.84
N VAL A 87 -25.08 8.67 5.51
CA VAL A 87 -26.27 9.22 4.84
C VAL A 87 -27.52 8.42 5.23
N GLY A 88 -27.45 7.09 5.25
CA GLY A 88 -28.54 6.22 5.69
C GLY A 88 -28.98 6.49 7.12
N LEU A 89 -28.03 6.68 8.05
CA LEU A 89 -28.32 7.02 9.44
C LEU A 89 -28.91 8.42 9.60
N ILE A 90 -28.46 9.41 8.83
CA ILE A 90 -29.04 10.77 8.84
C ILE A 90 -30.50 10.72 8.40
N ILE A 91 -30.79 10.02 7.31
CA ILE A 91 -32.17 9.85 6.82
C ILE A 91 -33.01 9.10 7.85
N ALA A 92 -32.48 8.04 8.46
CA ALA A 92 -33.18 7.30 9.49
C ALA A 92 -33.48 8.14 10.73
N SER A 93 -32.55 9.00 11.14
CA SER A 93 -32.72 9.93 12.25
C SER A 93 -33.87 10.91 11.98
N LEU A 94 -33.91 11.49 10.77
CA LEU A 94 -35.00 12.37 10.35
C LEU A 94 -36.37 11.68 10.37
N ILE A 95 -36.44 10.43 9.88
CA ILE A 95 -37.67 9.62 9.90
C ILE A 95 -38.04 9.25 11.35
N SER A 96 -37.07 9.07 12.23
CA SER A 96 -37.31 8.62 13.60
C SER A 96 -37.97 9.69 14.48
N ILE A 97 -37.82 10.99 14.17
CA ILE A 97 -38.38 12.11 14.94
C ILE A 97 -39.91 11.95 15.17
N PRO A 98 -40.76 11.75 14.13
CA PRO A 98 -42.18 11.50 14.33
C PRO A 98 -42.51 10.10 14.85
N LEU A 99 -41.57 9.15 14.86
CA LEU A 99 -41.80 7.79 15.38
C LEU A 99 -41.61 7.69 16.89
N PHE A 100 -40.78 8.58 17.47
CA PHE A 100 -40.60 8.65 18.92
C PHE A 100 -41.84 9.14 19.68
N THR A 101 -42.84 9.69 18.97
CA THR A 101 -44.13 10.11 19.58
C THR A 101 -45.14 8.97 19.70
N LEU A 102 -44.79 7.76 19.26
CA LEU A 102 -45.63 6.57 19.45
C LEU A 102 -45.60 6.13 20.92
N ASP A 103 -46.78 5.88 21.49
CA ASP A 103 -46.91 5.45 22.88
C ASP A 103 -46.42 4.01 23.11
N GLY A 104 -45.80 3.80 24.26
CA GLY A 104 -45.36 2.48 24.74
C GLY A 104 -44.00 2.03 24.20
N TRP A 105 -43.79 0.70 24.14
CA TRP A 105 -42.51 0.11 23.73
C TRP A 105 -42.18 0.31 22.24
N LEU A 106 -43.19 0.67 21.44
CA LEU A 106 -43.03 0.94 20.01
C LEU A 106 -42.25 2.23 19.75
N GLY A 107 -42.38 3.24 20.63
CA GLY A 107 -41.68 4.52 20.51
C GLY A 107 -40.15 4.40 20.59
N TRP A 108 -39.61 3.34 21.21
CA TRP A 108 -38.16 3.09 21.21
C TRP A 108 -37.75 1.99 20.23
N ALA A 109 -38.58 0.95 20.05
CA ALA A 109 -38.22 -0.19 19.21
C ALA A 109 -38.22 0.16 17.72
N VAL A 110 -39.24 0.91 17.24
CA VAL A 110 -39.39 1.19 15.81
C VAL A 110 -38.27 2.09 15.28
N PRO A 111 -37.88 3.20 15.95
CA PRO A 111 -36.74 4.02 15.52
C PRO A 111 -35.42 3.26 15.44
N VAL A 112 -35.17 2.32 16.36
CA VAL A 112 -33.96 1.49 16.37
C VAL A 112 -33.96 0.55 15.16
N ILE A 113 -35.09 -0.08 14.87
CA ILE A 113 -35.24 -0.97 13.70
C ILE A 113 -35.05 -0.18 12.40
N VAL A 114 -35.68 1.00 12.29
CA VAL A 114 -35.54 1.89 11.14
C VAL A 114 -34.09 2.32 10.95
N SER A 115 -33.42 2.75 12.03
CA SER A 115 -32.01 3.14 11.98
C SER A 115 -31.09 2.01 11.54
N LEU A 116 -31.31 0.80 12.04
CA LEU A 116 -30.51 -0.38 11.66
C LEU A 116 -30.74 -0.74 10.19
N SER A 117 -32.01 -0.81 9.76
CA SER A 117 -32.36 -1.16 8.38
C SER A 117 -31.79 -0.17 7.37
N MET A 118 -31.91 1.14 7.65
CA MET A 118 -31.46 2.19 6.76
C MET A 118 -29.94 2.34 6.75
N GLY A 119 -29.28 2.13 7.89
CA GLY A 119 -27.81 2.10 7.96
C GLY A 119 -27.23 0.95 7.11
N ILE A 120 -27.84 -0.24 7.18
CA ILE A 120 -27.43 -1.39 6.36
C ILE A 120 -27.70 -1.13 4.87
N ALA A 121 -28.88 -0.58 4.53
CA ALA A 121 -29.20 -0.23 3.15
C ALA A 121 -28.23 0.81 2.58
N GLY A 122 -27.91 1.85 3.35
CA GLY A 122 -26.93 2.88 3.00
C GLY A 122 -25.54 2.30 2.77
N LEU A 123 -25.07 1.41 3.64
CA LEU A 123 -23.79 0.72 3.48
C LEU A 123 -23.78 -0.18 2.23
N TRP A 124 -24.87 -0.91 1.98
CA TRP A 124 -24.99 -1.80 0.82
C TRP A 124 -24.96 -1.03 -0.50
N VAL A 125 -25.72 0.06 -0.60
CA VAL A 125 -25.74 0.95 -1.76
C VAL A 125 -24.38 1.62 -1.95
N GLY A 126 -23.81 2.19 -0.88
CA GLY A 126 -22.50 2.84 -0.92
C GLY A 126 -21.37 1.90 -1.38
N ALA A 127 -21.37 0.66 -0.90
CA ALA A 127 -20.39 -0.35 -1.31
C ALA A 127 -20.56 -0.78 -2.77
N HIS A 128 -21.80 -1.01 -3.25
CA HIS A 128 -22.04 -1.46 -4.64
C HIS A 128 -21.86 -0.33 -5.68
N ARG A 129 -22.21 0.91 -5.32
CA ARG A 129 -22.12 2.09 -6.19
C ARG A 129 -20.84 2.90 -5.97
N ALA A 130 -19.85 2.34 -5.28
CA ALA A 130 -18.60 3.02 -4.97
C ALA A 130 -17.89 3.61 -6.20
N ARG A 131 -17.93 2.90 -7.34
CA ARG A 131 -17.34 3.35 -8.61
C ARG A 131 -18.10 4.52 -9.24
N ASP A 132 -19.43 4.52 -9.14
CA ASP A 132 -20.29 5.58 -9.70
C ASP A 132 -20.16 6.86 -8.86
N LEU A 133 -20.07 6.74 -7.54
CA LEU A 133 -19.88 7.88 -6.62
C LEU A 133 -18.53 8.58 -6.83
N GLN A 134 -17.48 7.84 -7.17
CA GLN A 134 -16.17 8.40 -7.51
C GLN A 134 -16.21 9.26 -8.79
N ALA A 135 -17.08 8.93 -9.74
CA ALA A 135 -17.25 9.73 -10.97
C ALA A 135 -17.96 11.06 -10.71
N ILE A 136 -18.80 11.13 -9.68
CA ILE A 136 -19.62 12.31 -9.34
C ILE A 136 -18.87 13.24 -8.36
N PHE A 137 -18.05 12.68 -7.46
CA PHE A 137 -17.30 13.41 -6.45
C PHE A 137 -15.79 13.16 -6.57
N PRO A 138 -15.11 13.77 -7.57
CA PRO A 138 -13.66 13.64 -7.73
C PRO A 138 -12.87 14.16 -6.52
N ALA A 139 -13.46 15.07 -5.72
CA ALA A 139 -12.86 15.56 -4.47
C ALA A 139 -12.80 14.52 -3.33
N LEU A 140 -13.54 13.41 -3.42
CA LEU A 140 -13.45 12.26 -2.50
C LEU A 140 -12.42 11.23 -2.97
N GLN A 141 -11.73 11.47 -4.10
CA GLN A 141 -10.45 10.82 -4.34
C GLN A 141 -9.50 11.30 -3.24
N SER A 142 -9.39 10.48 -2.19
CA SER A 142 -8.14 10.40 -1.44
C SER A 142 -7.02 10.39 -2.48
N ASN A 143 -6.04 11.28 -2.31
CA ASN A 143 -4.81 11.42 -3.08
C ASN A 143 -3.93 10.14 -3.14
N SER A 144 -4.50 8.96 -2.92
CA SER A 144 -3.95 7.68 -3.36
C SER A 144 -4.30 7.49 -4.85
N GLU A 145 -3.72 8.37 -5.68
CA GLU A 145 -3.75 8.26 -7.13
C GLU A 145 -3.08 6.95 -7.57
N VAL A 146 -3.85 6.07 -8.20
CA VAL A 146 -3.42 5.51 -9.48
C VAL A 146 -4.53 5.87 -10.44
N PRO A 147 -4.41 6.99 -11.18
CA PRO A 147 -3.71 6.90 -12.46
C PRO A 147 -2.98 8.20 -12.92
N ARG A 148 -1.96 7.99 -13.78
CA ARG A 148 -1.15 9.00 -14.52
C ARG A 148 -0.07 9.71 -13.71
N THR A 149 1.14 9.16 -13.77
CA THR A 149 2.40 9.92 -13.95
C THR A 149 2.44 11.30 -13.25
N SER A 150 2.14 11.34 -11.95
CA SER A 150 2.61 12.42 -11.09
C SER A 150 4.02 12.06 -10.71
N ARG A 151 4.91 12.95 -11.12
CA ARG A 151 6.32 12.75 -11.37
C ARG A 151 7.15 12.90 -10.07
N ASN A 152 6.77 12.11 -9.06
CA ASN A 152 7.52 11.90 -7.82
C ASN A 152 7.86 10.39 -7.64
N GLY A 153 8.10 9.70 -8.75
CA GLY A 153 8.51 8.30 -8.77
C GLY A 153 10.03 8.16 -8.87
N ASN A 154 10.57 7.16 -8.19
CA ASN A 154 11.95 6.74 -8.40
C ASN A 154 12.09 6.16 -9.81
N ILE A 155 13.07 6.63 -10.58
CA ILE A 155 13.41 6.10 -11.92
C ILE A 155 14.73 5.35 -11.76
N LEU A 156 14.73 4.05 -12.03
CA LEU A 156 15.96 3.27 -11.99
C LEU A 156 16.77 3.51 -13.26
N VAL A 157 18.05 3.83 -13.11
CA VAL A 157 18.91 4.15 -14.24
C VAL A 157 19.85 2.99 -14.55
N ASP A 158 19.90 2.60 -15.81
CA ASP A 158 20.84 1.62 -16.36
C ASP A 158 22.15 2.28 -16.85
N THR A 159 23.24 1.50 -16.86
CA THR A 159 24.57 1.87 -17.39
C THR A 159 24.49 2.40 -18.82
N SER A 160 23.69 1.77 -19.68
CA SER A 160 23.56 2.13 -21.09
C SER A 160 23.02 3.56 -21.29
N ALA A 161 22.02 3.96 -20.49
CA ALA A 161 21.45 5.30 -20.52
C ALA A 161 22.39 6.37 -19.95
N ILE A 162 23.18 6.00 -18.93
CA ILE A 162 24.18 6.89 -18.33
C ILE A 162 25.31 7.20 -19.32
N ILE A 163 25.82 6.19 -20.03
CA ILE A 163 26.91 6.35 -21.00
C ILE A 163 26.45 7.20 -22.20
N ASP A 164 25.22 7.00 -22.67
CA ASP A 164 24.62 7.79 -23.75
C ASP A 164 24.61 9.29 -23.40
N GLY A 165 24.23 9.62 -22.15
CA GLY A 165 24.37 10.95 -21.56
C GLY A 165 23.22 11.91 -21.85
N ARG A 166 22.36 11.63 -22.84
CA ARG A 166 21.17 12.46 -23.12
C ARG A 166 20.19 12.52 -21.96
N ILE A 167 20.26 11.56 -21.03
CA ILE A 167 19.46 11.58 -19.80
C ILE A 167 19.68 12.88 -19.02
N ALA A 168 20.90 13.42 -18.98
CA ALA A 168 21.17 14.64 -18.24
C ALA A 168 20.47 15.86 -18.85
N ASP A 169 20.50 15.98 -20.17
CA ASP A 169 19.85 17.10 -20.85
C ASP A 169 18.31 16.97 -20.77
N LEU A 170 17.77 15.74 -20.81
CA LEU A 170 16.33 15.48 -20.62
C LEU A 170 15.85 15.78 -19.19
N SER A 171 16.68 15.53 -18.18
CA SER A 171 16.37 15.90 -16.79
C SER A 171 16.40 17.41 -16.57
N ILE A 172 17.44 18.09 -17.07
CA ILE A 172 17.62 19.54 -16.90
C ILE A 172 16.51 20.32 -17.62
N THR A 173 16.04 19.84 -18.76
CA THR A 173 14.91 20.45 -19.48
C THR A 173 13.55 20.22 -18.81
N GLY A 174 13.49 19.39 -17.75
CA GLY A 174 12.26 19.03 -17.05
C GLY A 174 11.39 18.01 -17.80
N PHE A 175 11.91 17.38 -18.87
CA PHE A 175 11.17 16.36 -19.61
C PHE A 175 11.08 15.05 -18.82
N LEU A 176 12.19 14.67 -18.17
CA LEU A 176 12.23 13.58 -17.20
C LEU A 176 12.13 14.19 -15.79
N GLU A 177 10.99 13.98 -15.13
CA GLU A 177 10.83 14.35 -13.72
C GLU A 177 10.68 13.07 -12.88
N GLY A 178 11.29 13.06 -11.70
CA GLY A 178 11.42 11.91 -10.82
C GLY A 178 12.79 11.87 -10.15
N SER A 179 12.94 11.05 -9.11
CA SER A 179 14.25 10.85 -8.46
C SER A 179 15.02 9.76 -9.19
N PHE A 180 16.18 10.10 -9.75
CA PHE A 180 17.05 9.14 -10.41
C PHE A 180 17.72 8.25 -9.38
N VAL A 181 17.33 6.99 -9.34
CA VAL A 181 17.91 5.99 -8.46
C VAL A 181 18.95 5.18 -9.23
N VAL A 182 20.21 5.32 -8.82
CA VAL A 182 21.33 4.57 -9.41
C VAL A 182 21.78 3.48 -8.43
N PRO A 183 21.53 2.19 -8.73
CA PRO A 183 22.00 1.10 -7.89
C PRO A 183 23.53 1.05 -7.81
N ARG A 184 24.08 0.62 -6.67
CA ARG A 184 25.53 0.50 -6.48
C ARG A 184 26.19 -0.40 -7.55
N PHE A 185 25.55 -1.51 -7.92
CA PHE A 185 26.09 -2.40 -8.96
C PHE A 185 26.23 -1.74 -10.34
N ILE A 186 25.38 -0.76 -10.67
CA ILE A 186 25.49 0.04 -11.92
C ILE A 186 26.72 0.96 -11.84
N LEU A 187 26.99 1.55 -10.68
CA LEU A 187 28.21 2.35 -10.47
C LEU A 187 29.47 1.48 -10.56
N ASP A 188 29.44 0.28 -10.02
CA ASP A 188 30.58 -0.65 -10.07
C ASP A 188 30.85 -1.14 -11.50
N GLU A 189 29.79 -1.42 -12.29
CA GLU A 189 29.92 -1.72 -13.72
C GLU A 189 30.54 -0.54 -14.50
N LEU A 190 30.06 0.69 -14.27
CA LEU A 190 30.64 1.89 -14.89
C LEU A 190 32.12 2.08 -14.55
N ARG A 191 32.51 1.84 -13.29
CA ARG A 191 33.91 1.89 -12.85
C ARG A 191 34.74 0.81 -13.54
N HIS A 192 34.24 -0.42 -13.61
CA HIS A 192 34.92 -1.52 -14.29
C HIS A 192 35.14 -1.20 -15.79
N ILE A 193 34.14 -0.60 -16.46
CA ILE A 193 34.27 -0.12 -17.83
C ILE A 193 35.31 1.02 -17.93
N ALA A 194 35.32 1.94 -16.96
CA ALA A 194 36.26 3.07 -16.89
C ALA A 194 37.72 2.65 -16.60
N ASP A 195 37.94 1.47 -16.06
CA ASP A 195 39.26 0.89 -15.79
C ASP A 195 39.70 -0.13 -16.87
N SER A 196 38.89 -0.30 -17.92
CA SER A 196 39.17 -1.26 -19.00
C SER A 196 40.49 -0.96 -19.75
N ASN A 197 41.16 -2.01 -20.22
CA ASN A 197 42.36 -1.91 -21.07
C ASN A 197 42.05 -1.35 -22.47
N ASP A 198 40.80 -1.45 -22.93
CA ASP A 198 40.35 -0.87 -24.20
C ASP A 198 40.13 0.65 -24.06
N PRO A 199 40.87 1.50 -24.82
CA PRO A 199 40.72 2.95 -24.78
C PRO A 199 39.29 3.45 -25.02
N LEU A 200 38.53 2.78 -25.91
CA LEU A 200 37.17 3.19 -26.26
C LEU A 200 36.19 2.88 -25.12
N ARG A 201 36.27 1.68 -24.54
CA ARG A 201 35.50 1.32 -23.34
C ARG A 201 35.84 2.25 -22.18
N ARG A 202 37.13 2.50 -21.95
CA ARG A 202 37.62 3.42 -20.93
C ARG A 202 37.04 4.82 -21.06
N ALA A 203 37.00 5.36 -22.29
CA ALA A 203 36.41 6.66 -22.58
C ALA A 203 34.90 6.69 -22.29
N ARG A 204 34.17 5.62 -22.65
CA ARG A 204 32.74 5.49 -22.37
C ARG A 204 32.44 5.44 -20.87
N GLY A 205 33.19 4.64 -20.10
CA GLY A 205 33.01 4.55 -18.65
C GLY A 205 33.26 5.89 -17.95
N ARG A 206 34.34 6.59 -18.31
CA ARG A 206 34.62 7.94 -17.78
C ARG A 206 33.53 8.95 -18.13
N ARG A 207 33.02 8.92 -19.37
CA ARG A 207 31.88 9.75 -19.80
C ARG A 207 30.65 9.48 -18.94
N GLY A 208 30.33 8.22 -18.66
CA GLY A 208 29.19 7.87 -17.81
C GLY A 208 29.32 8.44 -16.38
N LEU A 209 30.51 8.31 -15.77
CA LEU A 209 30.80 8.90 -14.46
C LEU A 209 30.73 10.44 -14.48
N GLU A 210 31.16 11.08 -15.56
CA GLU A 210 31.03 12.52 -15.76
C GLU A 210 29.57 12.97 -15.85
N VAL A 211 28.73 12.24 -16.58
CA VAL A 211 27.27 12.49 -16.69
C VAL A 211 26.60 12.42 -15.31
N LEU A 212 26.92 11.39 -14.51
CA LEU A 212 26.42 11.30 -13.13
C LEU A 212 26.90 12.46 -12.26
N GLY A 213 28.16 12.89 -12.45
CA GLY A 213 28.71 14.06 -11.77
C GLY A 213 28.01 15.36 -12.14
N ARG A 214 27.61 15.53 -13.40
CA ARG A 214 26.81 16.66 -13.88
C ARG A 214 25.40 16.62 -13.28
N LEU A 215 24.73 15.47 -13.32
CA LEU A 215 23.40 15.28 -12.74
C LEU A 215 23.36 15.60 -11.23
N ARG A 216 24.37 15.18 -10.46
CA ARG A 216 24.44 15.44 -9.02
C ARG A 216 24.67 16.92 -8.67
N LYS A 217 25.33 17.68 -9.56
CA LYS A 217 25.63 19.10 -9.33
C LYS A 217 24.45 20.02 -9.66
N ASP A 218 23.46 19.50 -10.36
CA ASP A 218 22.30 20.28 -10.78
C ASP A 218 21.21 20.21 -9.69
N ASP A 219 20.86 21.36 -9.12
CA ASP A 219 19.87 21.45 -8.02
C ASP A 219 18.45 21.09 -8.48
N THR A 220 18.18 21.08 -9.79
CA THR A 220 16.87 20.72 -10.35
C THR A 220 16.67 19.20 -10.43
N VAL A 221 17.75 18.41 -10.35
CA VAL A 221 17.71 16.96 -10.52
C VAL A 221 17.86 16.27 -9.17
N SER A 222 16.83 15.52 -8.76
CA SER A 222 16.92 14.63 -7.61
C SER A 222 17.60 13.32 -8.02
N MET A 223 18.73 12.98 -7.38
CA MET A 223 19.48 11.75 -7.63
C MET A 223 19.87 11.08 -6.31
N GLU A 224 19.61 9.77 -6.22
CA GLU A 224 19.97 8.93 -5.08
C GLU A 224 20.79 7.71 -5.54
N VAL A 225 21.77 7.30 -4.72
CA VAL A 225 22.48 6.04 -4.93
C VAL A 225 21.90 4.99 -3.99
N LEU A 226 21.35 3.93 -4.57
CA LEU A 226 20.75 2.85 -3.80
C LEU A 226 21.79 1.76 -3.50
N ASP A 227 22.02 1.50 -2.21
CA ASP A 227 22.94 0.47 -1.74
C ASP A 227 22.34 -0.94 -1.85
N VAL A 228 22.31 -1.46 -3.08
CA VAL A 228 21.88 -2.81 -3.40
C VAL A 228 22.95 -3.46 -4.28
N GLY A 229 23.34 -4.68 -3.93
CA GLY A 229 24.23 -5.52 -4.72
C GLY A 229 23.49 -6.51 -5.62
N VAL A 230 24.28 -7.22 -6.44
CA VAL A 230 23.82 -8.36 -7.25
C VAL A 230 24.14 -9.65 -6.49
N PRO A 231 23.16 -10.52 -6.20
CA PRO A 231 23.40 -11.85 -5.63
C PRO A 231 24.35 -12.69 -6.50
N GLU A 232 25.11 -13.58 -5.87
CA GLU A 232 26.02 -14.49 -6.61
C GLU A 232 25.25 -15.35 -7.62
N GLY A 233 25.66 -15.27 -8.89
CA GLY A 233 25.05 -16.00 -10.00
C GLY A 233 23.86 -15.32 -10.67
N GLU A 234 23.42 -14.15 -10.20
CA GLU A 234 22.39 -13.35 -10.87
C GLU A 234 23.02 -12.39 -11.89
N GLU A 235 22.38 -12.22 -13.04
CA GLU A 235 22.81 -11.24 -14.05
C GLU A 235 22.39 -9.82 -13.65
N VAL A 236 23.20 -8.82 -14.01
CA VAL A 236 22.95 -7.40 -13.72
C VAL A 236 21.57 -6.95 -14.21
N ASP A 237 21.22 -7.34 -15.44
CA ASP A 237 19.95 -6.99 -16.08
C ASP A 237 18.76 -7.62 -15.37
N SER A 238 18.86 -8.92 -15.04
CA SER A 238 17.84 -9.64 -14.28
C SER A 238 17.62 -9.02 -12.89
N ARG A 239 18.71 -8.60 -12.24
CA ARG A 239 18.66 -7.92 -10.96
C ARG A 239 17.99 -6.56 -11.06
N LEU A 240 18.30 -5.80 -12.11
CA LEU A 240 17.72 -4.48 -12.36
C LEU A 240 16.20 -4.56 -12.60
N VAL A 241 15.75 -5.54 -13.40
CA VAL A 241 14.31 -5.76 -13.65
C VAL A 241 13.59 -6.21 -12.37
N SER A 242 14.19 -7.13 -11.61
CA SER A 242 13.64 -7.59 -10.32
C SER A 242 13.51 -6.45 -9.32
N LEU A 243 14.53 -5.58 -9.25
CA LEU A 243 14.53 -4.41 -8.38
C LEU A 243 13.46 -3.41 -8.81
N ALA A 244 13.39 -3.08 -10.10
CA ALA A 244 12.38 -2.17 -10.64
C ALA A 244 10.94 -2.66 -10.38
N ARG A 245 10.70 -3.97 -10.54
CA ARG A 245 9.41 -4.60 -10.22
C ARG A 245 9.07 -4.49 -8.74
N SER A 246 10.04 -4.71 -7.86
CA SER A 246 9.83 -4.61 -6.40
C SER A 246 9.51 -3.18 -5.95
N MET A 247 10.17 -2.19 -6.57
CA MET A 247 9.99 -0.77 -6.27
C MET A 247 8.79 -0.15 -7.02
N LYS A 248 8.20 -0.87 -7.97
CA LYS A 248 7.20 -0.36 -8.92
C LYS A 248 7.68 0.89 -9.65
N SER A 249 8.96 0.89 -10.01
CA SER A 249 9.66 2.00 -10.63
C SER A 249 9.97 1.70 -12.08
N PRO A 250 9.88 2.68 -12.99
CA PRO A 250 10.30 2.49 -14.37
C PRO A 250 11.83 2.37 -14.48
N ILE A 251 12.28 1.68 -15.53
CA ILE A 251 13.70 1.57 -15.88
C ILE A 251 14.01 2.55 -17.02
N LEU A 252 15.05 3.37 -16.85
CA LEU A 252 15.61 4.23 -17.88
C LEU A 252 16.81 3.52 -18.52
N THR A 253 16.67 3.10 -19.77
CA THR A 253 17.69 2.35 -20.52
C THR A 253 17.74 2.81 -21.98
N THR A 254 18.84 2.53 -22.68
CA THR A 254 18.92 2.61 -24.14
C THR A 254 19.03 1.23 -24.79
N ASP A 255 19.14 0.16 -24.00
CA ASP A 255 19.26 -1.21 -24.47
C ASP A 255 17.90 -1.77 -24.89
N TYR A 256 17.83 -2.28 -26.13
CA TYR A 256 16.63 -2.86 -26.71
C TYR A 256 16.24 -4.20 -26.07
N ASN A 257 17.21 -5.03 -25.70
CA ASN A 257 16.97 -6.35 -25.10
C ASN A 257 16.43 -6.20 -23.68
N LEU A 258 17.07 -5.35 -22.87
CA LEU A 258 16.58 -5.04 -21.52
C LEU A 258 15.16 -4.46 -21.58
N ASN A 259 14.89 -3.58 -22.55
CA ASN A 259 13.55 -3.02 -22.76
C ASN A 259 12.51 -4.14 -22.94
N ARG A 260 12.74 -5.07 -23.88
CA ARG A 260 11.80 -6.18 -24.15
C ARG A 260 11.61 -7.11 -22.95
N VAL A 261 12.69 -7.45 -22.26
CA VAL A 261 12.60 -8.33 -21.08
C VAL A 261 11.82 -7.64 -19.96
N ALA A 262 12.07 -6.36 -19.69
CA ALA A 262 11.39 -5.58 -18.66
C ALA A 262 9.89 -5.42 -18.96
N GLU A 263 9.53 -5.08 -20.21
CA GLU A 263 8.13 -4.98 -20.65
C GLU A 263 7.36 -6.30 -20.45
N LEU A 264 7.97 -7.43 -20.83
CA LEU A 264 7.38 -8.77 -20.65
C LEU A 264 7.15 -9.11 -19.17
N GLN A 265 7.98 -8.58 -18.27
CA GLN A 265 7.84 -8.75 -16.82
C GLN A 265 6.92 -7.71 -16.16
N GLY A 266 6.28 -6.84 -16.96
CA GLY A 266 5.33 -5.83 -16.49
C GLY A 266 5.99 -4.61 -15.85
N VAL A 267 7.26 -4.35 -16.16
CA VAL A 267 7.99 -3.16 -15.73
C VAL A 267 7.95 -2.11 -16.84
N GLN A 268 7.57 -0.87 -16.50
CA GLN A 268 7.58 0.23 -17.45
C GLN A 268 9.02 0.61 -17.81
N VAL A 269 9.27 0.84 -19.09
CA VAL A 269 10.59 1.26 -19.58
C VAL A 269 10.51 2.65 -20.18
N LEU A 270 11.47 3.49 -19.83
CA LEU A 270 11.70 4.81 -20.42
C LEU A 270 12.91 4.65 -21.34
N ASN A 271 12.66 4.50 -22.64
CA ASN A 271 13.73 4.34 -23.61
C ASN A 271 14.05 5.68 -24.31
N VAL A 272 15.26 6.18 -24.11
CA VAL A 272 15.70 7.46 -24.69
C VAL A 272 15.72 7.43 -26.23
N ASN A 273 16.01 6.27 -26.83
CA ASN A 273 15.99 6.11 -28.29
C ASN A 273 14.57 6.14 -28.84
N GLU A 274 13.60 5.54 -28.13
CA GLU A 274 12.20 5.60 -28.52
C GLU A 274 11.65 7.01 -28.40
N LEU A 275 12.02 7.73 -27.34
CA LEU A 275 11.68 9.14 -27.19
C LEU A 275 12.23 9.97 -28.36
N ALA A 276 13.52 9.82 -28.70
CA ALA A 276 14.12 10.54 -29.82
C ALA A 276 13.43 10.23 -31.16
N ASN A 277 12.99 8.97 -31.37
CA ASN A 277 12.23 8.59 -32.54
C ASN A 277 10.83 9.23 -32.58
N ALA A 278 10.16 9.34 -31.43
CA ALA A 278 8.86 9.98 -31.32
C ALA A 278 8.90 11.50 -31.56
N LEU A 279 10.06 12.12 -31.33
CA LEU A 279 10.30 13.55 -31.58
C LEU A 279 10.69 13.85 -33.04
N LYS A 280 10.81 12.85 -33.92
CA LYS A 280 11.05 13.08 -35.35
C LYS A 280 9.86 13.82 -35.95
N SER A 281 10.15 14.81 -36.80
CA SER A 281 9.12 15.58 -37.49
C SER A 281 8.17 14.66 -38.27
N ILE A 282 6.88 14.81 -38.02
CA ILE A 282 5.85 14.16 -38.83
C ILE A 282 5.68 15.03 -40.06
N VAL A 283 5.92 14.46 -41.24
CA VAL A 283 5.85 15.18 -42.51
C VAL A 283 4.62 14.77 -43.30
N LEU A 284 3.99 15.74 -43.95
CA LEU A 284 2.82 15.50 -44.79
C LEU A 284 3.25 15.29 -46.25
N PRO A 285 2.47 14.50 -47.04
CA PRO A 285 2.73 14.38 -48.47
C PRO A 285 2.73 15.75 -49.14
N GLY A 286 3.87 16.15 -49.73
CA GLY A 286 4.05 17.44 -50.43
C GLY A 286 4.95 18.45 -49.75
N GLU A 287 5.44 18.20 -48.53
CA GLU A 287 6.42 19.07 -47.86
C GLU A 287 7.86 18.79 -48.31
N GLU A 288 8.61 19.84 -48.67
CA GLU A 288 10.05 19.74 -48.93
C GLU A 288 10.83 19.75 -47.61
N ILE A 289 11.61 18.70 -47.35
CA ILE A 289 12.47 18.60 -46.17
C ILE A 289 13.91 18.83 -46.59
N ARG A 290 14.57 19.81 -45.96
CA ARG A 290 16.03 19.92 -46.00
C ARG A 290 16.64 19.05 -44.90
N VAL A 291 17.40 18.04 -45.32
CA VAL A 291 18.19 17.19 -44.44
C VAL A 291 19.53 17.88 -44.19
N ASN A 292 19.86 18.13 -42.91
CA ASN A 292 21.18 18.61 -42.49
C ASN A 292 22.08 17.45 -42.10
#